data_AF-A0A1L0DMH8-F1
#
_entry.id   AF-A0A1L0DMH8-F1
#
_cell.length_a   1.000
_cell.length_b   1.000
_cell.length_c   1.000
_cell.angle_alpha   90.00
_cell.angle_beta   90.00
_cell.angle_gamma   90.00
#
_symmetry.space_group_name_H-M   'P 1'
#
loop_
_entity.id
_entity.type
_entity.pdbx_description
1 polymer ?
#
loop_
_entity_poly.entity_id
_entity_poly.type
_entity_poly.pdbx_seq_one_letter_code
_entity_poly.pdbx_strand_id
1 'polypeptide(L)'
;MTATQLKEADKVIAREIRPSGADLITRFTCNTPVCIKGNQTRMGKGKGAFDHWACRVPTGKVLFEIRGKIHEKVAREALRKASEKLPGLFEIIDRNSQVRVSPSTLIDKPEPVDYVEVMNQNPTKKWTNIQQSKLPEYRLYRGR
;
A
#
# COMPACT_ATOMS: atom_id res chain seq x y z
N MET A 1 -5.15 -10.97 -3.63
CA MET A 1 -4.27 -11.42 -4.73
C MET A 1 -3.26 -12.42 -4.18
N THR A 2 -2.98 -13.49 -4.91
CA THR A 2 -2.05 -14.53 -4.45
C THR A 2 -0.60 -14.19 -4.82
N ALA A 3 0.37 -14.72 -4.06
CA ALA A 3 1.79 -14.50 -4.33
C ALA A 3 2.21 -15.01 -5.71
N THR A 4 1.63 -16.11 -6.18
CA THR A 4 1.90 -16.67 -7.52
C THR A 4 1.50 -15.69 -8.62
N GLN A 5 0.29 -15.13 -8.58
CA GLN A 5 -0.16 -14.14 -9.56
C GLN A 5 0.75 -12.91 -9.62
N LEU A 6 1.12 -12.41 -8.44
CA LEU A 6 1.99 -11.24 -8.29
C LEU A 6 3.41 -11.52 -8.81
N LYS A 7 3.93 -12.72 -8.60
CA LYS A 7 5.24 -13.16 -9.12
C LYS A 7 5.23 -13.30 -10.64
N GLU A 8 4.14 -13.78 -11.23
CA GLU A 8 4.04 -13.88 -12.69
C GLU A 8 3.96 -12.49 -13.34
N ALA A 9 3.22 -11.54 -12.75
CA ALA A 9 3.22 -10.16 -13.19
C ALA A 9 4.60 -9.49 -13.06
N ASP A 10 5.30 -9.72 -11.95
CA ASP A 10 6.66 -9.23 -11.71
C ASP A 10 7.65 -9.72 -12.78
N LYS A 11 7.65 -11.03 -13.09
CA LYS A 11 8.48 -11.62 -14.15
C LYS A 11 8.21 -11.00 -15.52
N VAL A 12 6.94 -10.75 -15.85
CA VAL A 12 6.54 -10.12 -17.12
C VAL A 12 7.15 -8.73 -17.21
N ILE A 13 6.99 -7.90 -16.18
CA ILE A 13 7.55 -6.54 -16.17
C ILE A 13 9.07 -6.59 -16.24
N ALA A 14 9.71 -7.40 -15.39
CA ALA A 14 11.16 -7.54 -15.33
C ALA A 14 11.76 -7.92 -16.70
N ARG A 15 11.11 -8.82 -17.44
CA ARG A 15 11.56 -9.22 -18.79
C ARG A 15 11.52 -8.06 -19.77
N GLU A 16 10.45 -7.26 -19.76
CA GLU A 16 10.24 -6.17 -20.71
C GLU A 16 11.17 -4.97 -20.41
N ILE A 17 11.44 -4.69 -19.12
CA ILE A 17 12.29 -3.54 -18.74
C ILE A 17 13.78 -3.87 -18.71
N ARG A 18 14.18 -5.14 -18.62
CA ARG A 18 15.60 -5.57 -18.53
C ARG A 18 16.51 -4.92 -19.58
N PRO A 19 16.14 -4.79 -20.87
CA PRO A 19 16.99 -4.15 -21.88
C PRO A 19 17.24 -2.65 -21.62
N SER A 20 16.31 -1.97 -20.96
CA SER A 20 16.40 -0.53 -20.66
C SER A 20 17.23 -0.21 -19.42
N GLY A 21 17.56 -1.21 -18.60
CA GLY A 21 18.22 -1.01 -17.30
C GLY A 21 17.35 -0.26 -16.28
N ALA A 22 16.03 -0.18 -16.50
CA ALA A 22 15.11 0.43 -15.54
C ALA A 22 14.86 -0.50 -14.34
N ASP A 23 14.65 0.11 -13.18
CA ASP A 23 14.31 -0.56 -11.94
C ASP A 23 12.81 -0.88 -11.87
N LEU A 24 12.49 -2.09 -11.41
CA LEU A 24 11.16 -2.47 -10.96
C LEU A 24 11.08 -2.33 -9.44
N ILE A 25 10.11 -1.56 -8.97
CA ILE A 25 9.83 -1.39 -7.54
C ILE A 25 8.46 -2.03 -7.25
N THR A 26 8.44 -2.98 -6.32
CA THR A 26 7.21 -3.62 -5.84
C THR A 26 6.70 -2.89 -4.59
N ARG A 27 5.42 -2.49 -4.59
CA ARG A 27 4.79 -1.70 -3.51
C ARG A 27 3.92 -2.54 -2.57
N PHE A 28 3.93 -3.84 -2.74
CA PHE A 28 3.16 -4.79 -1.95
C PHE A 28 4.08 -5.84 -1.33
N THR A 29 3.57 -6.49 -0.29
CA THR A 29 4.16 -7.69 0.29
C THR A 29 3.03 -8.67 0.58
N CYS A 30 3.24 -9.95 0.27
CA CYS A 30 2.27 -10.98 0.57
C CYS A 30 2.40 -11.40 2.03
N ASN A 31 1.78 -10.64 2.92
CA ASN A 31 1.91 -10.78 4.38
C ASN A 31 0.80 -11.64 5.03
N THR A 32 -0.20 -12.07 4.26
CA THR A 32 -1.33 -12.84 4.80
C THR A 32 -1.19 -14.32 4.44
N PRO A 33 -1.02 -15.24 5.41
CA PRO A 33 -0.99 -16.66 5.15
C PRO A 33 -2.41 -17.19 4.93
N VAL A 34 -2.62 -17.92 3.83
CA VAL A 34 -3.90 -18.53 3.47
C VAL A 34 -3.81 -20.03 3.70
N CYS A 35 -4.77 -20.58 4.45
CA CYS A 35 -4.91 -22.00 4.67
C CYS A 35 -6.14 -22.52 3.92
N ILE A 36 -6.01 -23.64 3.23
CA ILE A 36 -7.10 -24.23 2.44
C ILE A 36 -7.33 -25.67 2.91
N LYS A 37 -8.60 -26.04 3.00
CA LYS A 37 -9.00 -27.43 3.22
C LYS A 37 -9.20 -28.11 1.88
N GLY A 38 -8.65 -29.31 1.71
CA GLY A 38 -8.72 -30.04 0.44
C GLY A 38 -10.17 -30.31 0.02
N ASN A 39 -10.46 -30.14 -1.27
CA ASN A 39 -11.80 -30.28 -1.86
C ASN A 39 -12.43 -31.68 -1.61
N GLN A 40 -11.60 -32.71 -1.44
CA GLN A 40 -12.06 -34.08 -1.18
C GLN A 40 -12.57 -34.28 0.26
N THR A 41 -12.33 -33.35 1.17
CA THR A 41 -12.68 -33.50 2.59
C THR A 41 -14.02 -32.86 2.93
N ARG A 42 -14.81 -33.51 3.80
CA ARG A 42 -16.06 -32.94 4.32
C ARG A 42 -15.81 -31.75 5.26
N MET A 43 -16.84 -30.94 5.48
CA MET A 43 -16.83 -29.81 6.42
C MET A 43 -16.57 -30.25 7.88
N GLY A 44 -16.14 -29.32 8.74
CA GLY A 44 -15.80 -29.58 10.15
C GLY A 44 -14.33 -30.01 10.37
N LYS A 45 -14.00 -30.70 11.46
CA LYS A 45 -12.66 -31.28 11.76
C LYS A 45 -11.48 -30.29 11.79
N GLY A 46 -11.73 -29.02 12.12
CA GLY A 46 -10.68 -28.00 12.27
C GLY A 46 -10.27 -27.30 10.96
N LYS A 47 -9.22 -26.47 11.06
CA LYS A 47 -8.69 -25.64 9.96
C LYS A 47 -7.76 -26.46 9.05
N GLY A 48 -7.73 -26.11 7.76
CA GLY A 48 -6.81 -26.72 6.79
C GLY A 48 -5.34 -26.34 6.99
N ALA A 49 -4.47 -26.97 6.21
CA ALA A 49 -3.04 -26.66 6.18
C ALA A 49 -2.77 -25.33 5.46
N PHE A 50 -1.57 -24.76 5.67
CA PHE A 50 -1.08 -23.62 4.91
C PHE A 50 -0.96 -23.96 3.41
N ASP A 51 -1.38 -23.05 2.55
CA ASP A 51 -1.36 -23.22 1.09
C ASP A 51 -0.48 -22.16 0.42
N HIS A 52 -0.83 -20.87 0.56
CA HIS A 52 -0.09 -19.79 -0.08
C HIS A 52 -0.11 -18.47 0.69
N TRP A 53 0.79 -17.57 0.31
CA TRP A 53 0.78 -16.18 0.75
C TRP A 53 -0.10 -15.32 -0.15
N ALA A 54 -0.86 -14.40 0.45
CA ALA A 54 -1.70 -13.45 -0.26
C ALA A 54 -1.49 -12.03 0.25
N CYS A 55 -1.87 -11.06 -0.58
CA CYS A 55 -1.94 -9.65 -0.24
C CYS A 55 -3.38 -9.13 -0.42
N ARG A 56 -3.85 -8.33 0.54
CA ARG A 56 -5.07 -7.53 0.42
C ARG A 56 -4.74 -6.23 -0.29
N VAL A 57 -5.45 -5.97 -1.39
CA VAL A 57 -5.20 -4.80 -2.26
C VAL A 57 -6.48 -3.98 -2.31
N PRO A 58 -6.54 -2.83 -1.61
CA PRO A 58 -7.63 -1.88 -1.72
C PRO A 58 -7.67 -1.20 -3.10
N THR A 59 -8.82 -0.62 -3.44
CA THR A 59 -8.96 0.25 -4.61
C THR A 59 -7.97 1.42 -4.53
N GLY A 60 -7.35 1.76 -5.67
CA GLY A 60 -6.39 2.86 -5.76
C GLY A 60 -4.98 2.54 -5.25
N LYS A 61 -4.73 1.33 -4.75
CA LYS A 61 -3.38 0.92 -4.32
C LYS A 61 -2.47 0.64 -5.52
N VAL A 62 -1.31 1.27 -5.53
CA VAL A 62 -0.23 1.01 -6.49
C VAL A 62 0.46 -0.30 -6.16
N LEU A 63 0.68 -1.16 -7.17
CA LEU A 63 1.35 -2.45 -7.02
C LEU A 63 2.81 -2.43 -7.51
N PHE A 64 3.03 -1.89 -8.70
CA PHE A 64 4.34 -1.86 -9.36
C PHE A 64 4.65 -0.43 -9.78
N GLU A 65 5.91 -0.05 -9.64
CA GLU A 65 6.46 1.21 -10.13
C GLU A 65 7.69 0.91 -10.98
N ILE A 66 7.81 1.55 -12.14
CA ILE A 66 8.99 1.45 -12.99
C ILE A 66 9.74 2.78 -12.88
N ARG A 67 11.03 2.72 -12.57
CA ARG A 67 11.89 3.89 -12.44
C ARG A 67 13.14 3.74 -13.30
N GLY A 68 13.39 4.69 -14.20
CA GLY A 68 14.60 4.68 -15.02
C GLY A 68 14.43 5.45 -16.33
N LYS A 69 15.47 5.46 -17.16
CA LYS A 69 15.44 6.07 -18.48
C LYS A 69 14.80 5.11 -19.49
N ILE A 70 13.47 5.05 -19.48
CA ILE A 70 12.66 4.23 -20.38
C ILE A 70 11.64 5.10 -21.11
N HIS A 71 11.35 4.76 -22.37
CA HIS A 71 10.29 5.44 -23.11
C HIS A 71 8.90 5.03 -22.57
N GLU A 72 8.02 6.00 -22.34
CA GLU A 72 6.71 5.80 -21.69
C GLU A 72 5.88 4.69 -22.35
N LYS A 73 5.87 4.63 -23.68
CA LYS A 73 5.13 3.60 -24.43
C LYS A 73 5.57 2.17 -24.05
N VAL A 74 6.87 1.96 -23.83
CA VAL A 74 7.41 0.65 -23.45
C VAL A 74 7.00 0.31 -22.01
N ALA A 75 7.07 1.28 -21.10
CA ALA A 75 6.64 1.10 -19.72
C ALA A 75 5.13 0.80 -19.63
N ARG A 76 4.30 1.52 -20.39
CA ARG A 76 2.85 1.28 -20.48
C ARG A 76 2.54 -0.12 -20.99
N GLU A 77 3.20 -0.57 -22.05
CA GLU A 77 3.01 -1.93 -22.57
C GLU A 77 3.45 -3.01 -21.58
N ALA A 78 4.56 -2.82 -20.87
CA ALA A 78 5.01 -3.75 -19.84
C ALA A 78 3.97 -3.89 -18.70
N LEU A 79 3.45 -2.76 -18.21
CA LEU A 79 2.42 -2.74 -17.18
C LEU A 79 1.09 -3.33 -17.67
N ARG A 80 0.71 -3.06 -18.93
CA ARG A 80 -0.49 -3.64 -19.56
C ARG A 80 -0.39 -5.17 -19.63
N LYS A 81 0.72 -5.71 -20.12
CA LYS A 81 0.97 -7.17 -20.14
C LYS A 81 0.97 -7.79 -18.74
N ALA A 82 1.48 -7.06 -17.74
CA ALA A 82 1.45 -7.51 -16.36
C ALA A 82 0.02 -7.58 -15.82
N SER A 83 -0.83 -6.61 -16.15
CA SER A 83 -2.22 -6.56 -15.70
C SER A 83 -3.04 -7.78 -16.14
N GLU A 84 -2.75 -8.33 -17.32
CA GLU A 84 -3.40 -9.56 -17.83
C GLU A 84 -3.10 -10.80 -16.97
N LYS A 85 -2.05 -10.78 -16.14
CA LYS A 85 -1.71 -11.87 -15.21
C LYS A 85 -2.39 -11.75 -13.86
N LEU A 86 -3.05 -10.63 -13.61
CA LEU A 86 -3.64 -10.30 -12.33
C LEU A 86 -5.17 -10.45 -12.39
N PRO A 87 -5.84 -10.82 -11.27
CA PRO A 87 -7.26 -11.16 -11.27
C PRO A 87 -8.22 -9.95 -11.25
N GLY A 88 -7.73 -8.74 -11.51
CA GLY A 88 -8.50 -7.49 -11.35
C GLY A 88 -8.32 -6.54 -12.53
N LEU A 89 -9.04 -5.42 -12.49
CA LEU A 89 -8.82 -4.32 -13.43
C LEU A 89 -7.74 -3.39 -12.88
N PHE A 90 -6.81 -3.01 -13.74
CA PHE A 90 -5.69 -2.16 -13.39
C PHE A 90 -5.64 -0.94 -14.30
N GLU A 91 -5.07 0.12 -13.77
CA GLU A 91 -4.89 1.39 -14.45
C GLU A 91 -3.40 1.73 -14.41
N ILE A 92 -2.90 2.31 -15.49
CA ILE A 92 -1.54 2.83 -15.55
C ILE A 92 -1.59 4.30 -15.14
N ILE A 93 -0.81 4.64 -14.13
CA ILE A 93 -0.75 5.99 -13.57
C ILE A 93 0.64 6.59 -13.80
N ASP A 94 0.66 7.92 -13.95
CA ASP A 94 1.87 8.71 -14.03
C ASP A 94 1.98 9.62 -12.79
N ARG A 95 3.09 10.35 -12.68
CA ARG A 95 3.33 11.27 -11.55
C ARG A 95 2.33 12.42 -11.47
N ASN A 96 1.73 12.78 -12.60
CA ASN A 96 0.75 13.86 -12.71
C ASN A 96 -0.70 13.35 -12.59
N SER A 97 -0.90 12.04 -12.48
CA SER A 97 -2.25 11.46 -12.33
C SER A 97 -2.80 11.75 -10.93
N GLN A 98 -4.11 12.00 -10.85
CA GLN A 98 -4.82 12.16 -9.59
C GLN A 98 -4.84 10.84 -8.80
N VAL A 99 -5.02 10.95 -7.48
CA VAL A 99 -5.07 9.79 -6.58
C VAL A 99 -6.47 9.17 -6.61
N ARG A 100 -6.53 7.88 -6.90
CA ARG A 100 -7.79 7.11 -6.85
C ARG A 100 -8.11 6.69 -5.42
N VAL A 101 -9.29 7.08 -4.93
CA VAL A 101 -9.78 6.72 -3.57
C VAL A 101 -10.87 5.66 -3.64
N SER A 102 -11.78 5.82 -4.60
CA SER A 102 -12.89 4.89 -4.82
C SER A 102 -12.93 4.48 -6.31
N PRO A 103 -13.81 3.55 -6.71
CA PRO A 103 -13.95 3.19 -8.12
C PRO A 103 -14.28 4.39 -9.03
N SER A 104 -15.01 5.38 -8.50
CA SER A 104 -15.45 6.56 -9.25
C SER A 104 -14.73 7.86 -8.87
N THR A 105 -14.21 7.96 -7.65
CA THR A 105 -13.68 9.21 -7.10
C THR A 105 -12.17 9.30 -7.24
N LEU A 106 -11.73 10.37 -7.91
CA LEU A 106 -10.35 10.83 -7.96
C LEU A 106 -10.21 12.09 -7.10
N ILE A 107 -9.10 12.22 -6.38
CA ILE A 107 -8.77 13.41 -5.60
C ILE A 107 -7.37 13.89 -5.97
N ASP A 108 -7.14 15.19 -5.83
CA ASP A 108 -5.79 15.72 -5.84
C ASP A 108 -5.04 15.28 -4.58
N LYS A 109 -3.72 15.20 -4.68
CA LYS A 109 -2.88 14.85 -3.54
C LYS A 109 -3.09 15.91 -2.44
N PRO A 110 -3.48 15.52 -1.21
CA PRO A 110 -3.70 16.49 -0.15
C PRO A 110 -2.38 17.17 0.24
N GLU A 111 -2.48 18.45 0.59
CA GLU A 111 -1.33 19.21 1.10
C GLU A 111 -0.86 18.67 2.46
N PRO A 112 0.44 18.72 2.77
CA PRO A 112 0.95 18.38 4.08
C PRO A 112 0.36 19.26 5.18
N VAL A 113 -0.09 18.66 6.28
CA VAL A 113 -0.68 19.35 7.43
C VAL A 113 0.25 19.23 8.64
N ASP A 114 0.53 20.34 9.32
CA ASP A 114 1.19 20.32 10.63
C ASP A 114 0.18 19.99 11.73
N TYR A 115 0.19 18.73 12.17
CA TYR A 115 -0.72 18.25 13.21
C TYR A 115 -0.43 18.85 14.60
N VAL A 116 0.77 19.38 14.85
CA VAL A 116 1.09 20.04 16.12
C VAL A 116 0.39 21.39 16.19
N GLU A 117 0.41 22.16 15.11
CA GLU A 117 -0.34 23.42 15.02
C GLU A 117 -1.85 23.18 15.15
N VAL A 118 -2.38 22.19 14.42
CA VAL A 118 -3.80 21.81 14.51
C VAL A 118 -4.18 21.43 15.94
N MET A 119 -3.33 20.67 16.64
CA MET A 119 -3.54 20.28 18.04
C MET A 119 -3.46 21.49 18.98
N ASN A 120 -2.61 22.48 18.70
CA ASN A 120 -2.53 23.70 19.53
C ASN A 120 -3.74 24.63 19.33
N GLN A 121 -4.29 24.68 18.12
CA GLN A 121 -5.53 25.43 17.84
C GLN A 121 -6.74 24.81 18.52
N ASN A 122 -6.87 23.48 18.49
CA ASN A 122 -7.97 22.73 19.10
C ASN A 122 -7.43 21.67 20.08
N PRO A 123 -6.97 22.09 21.28
CA PRO A 123 -6.27 21.20 22.19
C PRO A 123 -7.19 20.19 22.88
N THR A 124 -6.74 18.94 22.92
CA THR A 124 -7.39 17.92 23.75
C THR A 124 -7.14 18.19 25.24
N LYS A 125 -8.05 17.75 26.11
CA LYS A 125 -7.89 17.88 27.57
C LYS A 125 -6.55 17.32 28.08
N LYS A 126 -6.12 16.19 27.51
CA LYS A 126 -4.84 15.57 27.85
C LYS A 126 -3.66 16.47 27.44
N TRP A 127 -3.71 17.06 26.24
CA TRP A 127 -2.67 17.97 25.77
C TRP A 127 -2.59 19.23 26.65
N THR A 128 -3.73 19.86 26.95
CA THR A 128 -3.78 21.03 27.84
C THR A 128 -3.21 20.72 29.22
N ASN A 129 -3.58 19.57 29.80
CA ASN A 129 -3.03 19.15 31.10
C ASN A 129 -1.50 18.92 31.03
N ILE A 130 -1.00 18.32 29.95
CA ILE A 130 0.46 18.19 29.74
C ILE A 130 1.14 19.56 29.66
N GLN A 131 0.55 20.54 28.98
CA GLN A 131 1.11 21.88 28.90
C GLN A 131 1.06 22.59 30.27
N GLN A 132 -0.05 22.46 31.00
CA GLN A 132 -0.16 22.97 32.36
C GLN A 132 0.89 22.36 33.30
N SER A 133 1.07 21.03 33.26
CA SER A 133 2.08 20.34 34.07
C SER A 133 3.52 20.83 33.84
N LYS A 134 3.82 21.42 32.68
CA LYS A 134 5.13 22.02 32.39
C LYS A 134 5.33 23.39 33.01
N LEU A 135 4.25 24.09 33.39
CA LEU A 135 4.35 25.39 34.04
C LEU A 135 5.13 25.27 35.36
N PRO A 136 5.91 26.29 35.74
CA PRO A 136 6.76 26.23 36.93
C PRO A 136 5.98 25.89 38.21
N GLU A 137 4.76 26.40 38.34
CA GLU A 137 3.87 26.17 39.48
C GLU A 137 3.52 24.70 39.72
N TYR A 138 3.39 23.89 38.66
CA TYR A 138 3.13 22.45 38.83
C TYR A 138 4.43 21.66 38.90
N ARG A 139 5.47 22.11 38.19
CA ARG A 139 6.74 21.41 38.11
C ARG A 139 7.57 21.50 39.40
N LEU A 140 7.56 22.64 40.07
CA LEU A 140 8.31 22.87 41.32
C LEU A 140 7.74 22.06 42.50
N TYR A 141 6.42 21.83 42.54
CA TYR A 141 5.74 21.21 43.67
C TYR A 141 5.29 19.76 43.43
N ARG A 142 5.76 19.10 42.35
CA ARG A 142 5.35 17.71 42.04
C ARG A 142 5.88 16.65 43.00
N GLY A 143 6.84 17.00 43.87
CA GLY A 143 7.35 16.11 44.93
C GLY A 143 8.09 14.85 44.43
N ARG A 144 8.60 14.86 43.19
CA ARG A 144 9.41 13.81 42.56
C ARG A 144 10.52 14.40 41.70
#